data_AF-A0A8H8IRK0-F1
#
_entry.id   AF-A0A8H8IRK0-F1
#
_cell.length_a   1.000
_cell.length_b   1.000
_cell.length_c   1.000
_cell.angle_alpha   90.00
_cell.angle_beta   90.00
_cell.angle_gamma   90.00
#
_symmetry.space_group_name_H-M   'P 1'
#
loop_
_entity.id
_entity.type
_entity.pdbx_description
1 polymer ?
#
loop_
_entity_poly.entity_id
_entity_poly.type
_entity_poly.pdbx_seq_one_letter_code
_entity_poly.pdbx_strand_id
1 'polypeptide(L)'
;MRSAAAIVAPAITGLAVASLVEKRAQPKGIDVGSYQGNVNWAAQKSAGVAFAYVKATEGTGYTNPYFNQQYTGSYNAGMIRGSYHFARLDVSSGATQANYFIAHGGEWSADGKTLPGALDIEYNPYGATCYGLSAASMVSWVKDFSNTYHSKTGGYPTIYTTTDW
;
A
#
# COMPACT_ATOMS: atom_id res chain seq x y z
N MET A 1 43.31 -57.48 -21.53
CA MET A 1 43.11 -56.02 -21.53
C MET A 1 41.62 -55.76 -21.58
N ARG A 2 41.02 -55.19 -20.52
CA ARG A 2 39.56 -54.96 -20.42
C ARG A 2 39.25 -53.57 -20.97
N SER A 3 38.51 -53.48 -22.08
CA SER A 3 38.00 -52.21 -22.59
C SER A 3 36.80 -51.75 -21.76
N ALA A 4 36.91 -50.56 -21.17
CA ALA A 4 35.79 -49.87 -20.54
C ALA A 4 35.06 -49.03 -21.59
N ALA A 5 33.76 -49.26 -21.77
CA ALA A 5 32.88 -48.40 -22.55
C ALA A 5 32.45 -47.20 -21.70
N ALA A 6 32.76 -45.99 -22.15
CA ALA A 6 32.29 -44.76 -21.53
C ALA A 6 30.86 -44.46 -22.01
N ILE A 7 29.90 -44.44 -21.09
CA ILE A 7 28.54 -43.98 -21.35
C ILE A 7 28.53 -42.45 -21.19
N VAL A 8 28.29 -41.74 -22.29
CA VAL A 8 28.08 -40.28 -22.27
C VAL A 8 26.59 -40.03 -22.06
N ALA A 9 26.22 -39.48 -20.91
CA ALA A 9 24.86 -39.00 -20.65
C ALA A 9 24.68 -37.61 -21.29
N PRO A 10 23.55 -37.31 -21.96
CA PRO A 10 23.31 -35.99 -22.51
C PRO A 10 22.90 -35.02 -21.39
N ALA A 11 23.58 -33.87 -21.31
CA ALA A 11 23.16 -32.76 -20.46
C ALA A 11 21.95 -32.07 -21.11
N ILE A 12 20.77 -32.23 -20.52
CA ILE A 12 19.59 -31.45 -20.89
C ILE A 12 19.75 -30.06 -20.26
N THR A 13 20.13 -29.08 -21.08
CA THR A 13 20.11 -27.67 -20.70
C THR A 13 18.66 -27.18 -20.75
N GLY A 14 18.00 -27.11 -19.60
CA GLY A 14 16.71 -26.44 -19.49
C GLY A 14 16.88 -24.95 -19.72
N LEU A 15 16.36 -24.43 -20.83
CA LEU A 15 16.19 -22.98 -20.99
C LEU A 15 15.13 -22.51 -19.99
N ALA A 16 15.54 -21.70 -19.03
CA ALA A 16 14.62 -20.92 -18.22
C ALA A 16 13.93 -19.92 -19.14
N VAL A 17 12.67 -20.20 -19.51
CA VAL A 17 11.82 -19.21 -20.18
C VAL A 17 11.46 -18.17 -19.11
N ALA A 18 12.17 -17.04 -19.10
CA ALA A 18 11.80 -15.91 -18.28
C ALA A 18 10.38 -15.49 -18.70
N SER A 19 9.40 -15.71 -17.82
CA SER A 19 8.05 -15.19 -18.01
C SER A 19 8.15 -13.68 -18.09
N LEU A 20 7.96 -13.11 -19.28
CA LEU A 20 7.73 -11.68 -19.43
C LEU A 20 6.51 -11.33 -18.59
N VAL A 21 6.68 -10.44 -17.61
CA VAL A 21 5.57 -9.87 -16.85
C VAL A 21 4.75 -9.03 -17.82
N GLU A 22 3.75 -9.67 -18.42
CA GLU A 22 2.83 -9.01 -19.32
C GLU A 22 1.81 -8.22 -18.49
N LYS A 23 1.63 -6.93 -18.80
CA LYS A 23 0.63 -6.06 -18.16
C LYS A 23 -0.77 -6.53 -18.57
N ARG A 24 -1.29 -7.59 -17.96
CA ARG A 24 -2.54 -8.23 -18.40
C ARG A 24 -3.81 -7.44 -18.08
N ALA A 25 -3.76 -6.41 -17.22
CA ALA A 25 -4.94 -5.63 -16.86
C ALA A 25 -4.62 -4.19 -16.40
N GLN A 26 -5.59 -3.29 -16.55
CA GLN A 26 -5.67 -1.97 -15.88
C GLN A 26 -6.86 -1.99 -14.92
N PRO A 27 -6.74 -2.64 -13.75
CA PRO A 27 -7.84 -2.69 -12.81
C PRO A 27 -8.21 -1.27 -12.38
N LYS A 28 -9.51 -0.93 -12.45
CA LYS A 28 -10.01 0.34 -11.94
C LYS A 28 -10.14 0.25 -10.43
N GLY A 29 -9.59 1.23 -9.72
CA GLY A 29 -9.77 1.40 -8.28
C GLY A 29 -10.35 2.76 -7.95
N ILE A 30 -10.67 2.93 -6.68
CA ILE A 30 -11.04 4.21 -6.08
C ILE A 30 -10.32 4.37 -4.73
N ASP A 31 -10.23 5.60 -4.23
CA ASP A 31 -9.94 5.90 -2.85
C ASP A 31 -11.09 6.70 -2.23
N VAL A 32 -11.30 6.52 -0.93
CA VAL A 32 -12.37 7.21 -0.18
C VAL A 32 -11.89 7.62 1.20
N GLY A 33 -12.44 8.72 1.70
CA GLY A 33 -12.27 9.20 3.07
C GLY A 33 -13.58 9.68 3.66
N SER A 34 -13.50 10.47 4.72
CA SER A 34 -14.69 11.01 5.40
C SER A 34 -15.56 11.90 4.50
N TYR A 35 -14.97 12.55 3.50
CA TYR A 35 -15.67 13.38 2.53
C TYR A 35 -16.75 12.63 1.74
N GLN A 36 -16.60 11.32 1.54
CA GLN A 36 -17.60 10.51 0.84
C GLN A 36 -18.70 9.96 1.77
N GLY A 37 -18.51 10.02 3.10
CA GLY A 37 -19.41 9.39 4.06
C GLY A 37 -19.60 7.89 3.81
N ASN A 38 -20.82 7.39 4.00
CA ASN A 38 -21.15 6.00 3.68
C ASN A 38 -21.16 5.77 2.16
N VAL A 39 -20.47 4.72 1.72
CA VAL A 39 -20.35 4.38 0.29
C VAL A 39 -21.31 3.25 -0.09
N ASN A 40 -21.99 3.38 -1.24
CA ASN A 40 -22.74 2.30 -1.86
C ASN A 40 -21.79 1.35 -2.62
N TRP A 41 -21.22 0.38 -1.91
CA TRP A 41 -20.22 -0.54 -2.46
C TRP A 41 -20.75 -1.47 -3.55
N ALA A 42 -22.03 -1.85 -3.48
CA ALA A 42 -22.67 -2.65 -4.53
C ALA A 42 -22.68 -1.88 -5.87
N ALA A 43 -23.06 -0.60 -5.84
CA ALA A 43 -23.01 0.25 -7.02
C ALA A 43 -21.57 0.41 -7.57
N GLN A 44 -20.59 0.61 -6.70
CA GLN A 44 -19.18 0.70 -7.13
C GLN A 44 -18.68 -0.60 -7.77
N LYS A 45 -19.05 -1.77 -7.21
CA LYS A 45 -18.70 -3.07 -7.77
C LYS A 45 -19.35 -3.28 -9.14
N SER A 46 -20.63 -2.97 -9.28
CA SER A 46 -21.35 -3.01 -10.56
C SER A 46 -20.75 -2.06 -11.61
N ALA A 47 -20.15 -0.94 -11.18
CA ALA A 47 -19.43 0.00 -12.05
C ALA A 47 -17.99 -0.46 -12.41
N GLY A 48 -17.60 -1.68 -12.05
CA GLY A 48 -16.32 -2.28 -12.42
C GLY A 48 -15.14 -1.92 -11.50
N VAL A 49 -15.39 -1.34 -10.32
CA VAL A 49 -14.33 -1.08 -9.33
C VAL A 49 -13.82 -2.41 -8.77
N ALA A 50 -12.51 -2.64 -8.90
CA ALA A 50 -11.84 -3.88 -8.51
C ALA A 50 -11.17 -3.77 -7.14
N PHE A 51 -10.70 -2.57 -6.77
CA PHE A 51 -10.07 -2.31 -5.49
C PHE A 51 -10.41 -0.94 -4.91
N ALA A 52 -10.25 -0.80 -3.59
CA ALA A 52 -10.44 0.46 -2.88
C ALA A 52 -9.33 0.73 -1.87
N TYR A 53 -8.83 1.97 -1.78
CA TYR A 53 -8.09 2.47 -0.63
C TYR A 53 -9.02 3.30 0.27
N VAL A 54 -8.94 3.11 1.59
CA VAL A 54 -9.82 3.81 2.55
C VAL A 54 -8.97 4.60 3.55
N LYS A 55 -9.23 5.91 3.71
CA LYS A 55 -8.50 6.72 4.70
C LYS A 55 -8.73 6.11 6.08
N ALA A 56 -7.67 5.69 6.76
CA ALA A 56 -7.75 5.21 8.13
C ALA A 56 -7.47 6.36 9.10
N THR A 57 -6.35 7.04 8.90
CA THR A 57 -5.80 8.00 9.86
C THR A 57 -5.17 9.20 9.19
N GLU A 58 -4.97 10.25 9.98
CA GLU A 58 -4.17 11.41 9.63
C GLU A 58 -3.38 11.89 10.85
N GLY A 59 -2.07 12.10 10.66
CA GLY A 59 -1.16 12.45 11.74
C GLY A 59 -1.28 11.49 12.93
N THR A 60 -1.41 12.02 14.14
CA THR A 60 -1.54 11.21 15.36
C THR A 60 -2.86 11.42 16.09
N GLY A 61 -3.80 12.17 15.50
CA GLY A 61 -4.99 12.66 16.20
C GLY A 61 -6.31 12.38 15.50
N TYR A 62 -6.30 11.98 14.23
CA TYR A 62 -7.52 11.75 13.47
C TYR A 62 -7.64 10.29 13.02
N THR A 63 -8.83 9.72 13.25
CA THR A 63 -9.30 8.49 12.63
C THR A 63 -10.54 8.81 11.78
N ASN A 64 -10.66 8.16 10.62
CA ASN A 64 -11.82 8.33 9.77
C ASN A 64 -13.06 7.68 10.41
N PRO A 65 -14.12 8.45 10.75
CA PRO A 65 -15.30 7.91 11.40
C PRO A 65 -16.09 6.93 10.52
N TYR A 66 -15.89 6.96 9.20
CA TYR A 66 -16.51 6.04 8.24
C TYR A 66 -15.65 4.81 7.93
N PHE A 67 -14.46 4.69 8.53
CA PHE A 67 -13.47 3.67 8.17
C PHE A 67 -14.07 2.26 8.17
N ASN A 68 -14.79 1.87 9.23
CA ASN A 68 -15.37 0.53 9.31
C ASN A 68 -16.38 0.27 8.18
N GLN A 69 -17.29 1.21 7.91
CA GLN A 69 -18.28 1.06 6.84
C GLN A 69 -17.59 0.97 5.47
N GLN A 70 -16.56 1.78 5.25
CA GLN A 70 -15.86 1.85 3.98
C GLN A 70 -14.95 0.62 3.75
N TYR A 71 -14.15 0.28 4.76
CA TYR A 71 -13.23 -0.86 4.72
C TYR A 71 -13.99 -2.19 4.70
N THR A 72 -14.88 -2.46 5.64
CA THR A 72 -15.63 -3.72 5.66
C THR A 72 -16.62 -3.81 4.50
N GLY A 73 -17.23 -2.69 4.10
CA GLY A 73 -18.18 -2.66 3.00
C GLY A 73 -17.56 -2.99 1.64
N SER A 74 -16.38 -2.44 1.33
CA SER A 74 -15.65 -2.77 0.10
C SER A 74 -15.27 -4.26 0.01
N TYR A 75 -14.83 -4.84 1.13
CA TYR A 75 -14.56 -6.28 1.22
C TYR A 75 -15.78 -7.15 0.95
N ASN A 76 -16.90 -6.82 1.60
CA ASN A 76 -18.14 -7.57 1.46
C ASN A 76 -18.72 -7.47 0.04
N ALA A 77 -18.43 -6.39 -0.68
CA ALA A 77 -18.75 -6.26 -2.11
C ALA A 77 -17.78 -7.03 -3.03
N GLY A 78 -16.82 -7.77 -2.47
CA GLY A 78 -15.86 -8.59 -3.22
C GLY A 78 -14.75 -7.78 -3.89
N MET A 79 -14.34 -6.65 -3.30
CA MET A 79 -13.18 -5.88 -3.74
C MET A 79 -11.93 -6.27 -2.92
N ILE A 80 -10.75 -6.13 -3.54
CA ILE A 80 -9.50 -6.05 -2.78
C ILE A 80 -9.49 -4.67 -2.12
N ARG A 81 -9.06 -4.55 -0.87
CA ARG A 81 -9.05 -3.26 -0.18
C ARG A 81 -7.73 -2.99 0.51
N GLY A 82 -7.37 -1.73 0.63
CA GLY A 82 -6.30 -1.25 1.49
C GLY A 82 -6.79 -0.05 2.27
N SER A 83 -5.93 0.43 3.16
CA SER A 83 -6.14 1.67 3.88
C SER A 83 -4.97 2.61 3.65
N TYR A 84 -5.19 3.91 3.88
CA TYR A 84 -4.13 4.90 3.75
C TYR A 84 -4.07 5.84 4.95
N HIS A 85 -2.87 6.36 5.15
CA HIS A 85 -2.54 7.33 6.19
C HIS A 85 -2.14 8.65 5.56
N PHE A 86 -2.83 9.73 5.91
CA PHE A 86 -2.43 11.08 5.50
C PHE A 86 -1.33 11.60 6.44
N ALA A 87 -0.15 11.84 5.88
CA ALA A 87 1.03 12.20 6.64
C ALA A 87 0.96 13.63 7.19
N ARG A 88 1.42 13.80 8.42
CA ARG A 88 1.62 15.11 9.07
C ARG A 88 3.05 15.21 9.58
N LEU A 89 3.99 15.49 8.69
CA LEU A 89 5.43 15.44 8.98
C LEU A 89 5.86 16.45 10.07
N ASP A 90 5.06 17.50 10.24
CA ASP A 90 5.20 18.56 11.25
C ASP A 90 4.74 18.15 12.66
N VAL A 91 3.98 17.06 12.79
CA VAL A 91 3.32 16.67 14.06
C VAL A 91 4.12 15.62 14.84
N SER A 92 4.79 14.68 14.18
CA SER A 92 5.54 13.61 14.86
C SER A 92 6.57 12.97 13.94
N SER A 93 7.34 11.99 14.44
CA SER A 93 8.20 11.14 13.60
C SER A 93 7.38 10.20 12.70
N GLY A 94 8.04 9.64 11.68
CA GLY A 94 7.46 8.66 10.77
C GLY A 94 7.08 7.37 11.49
N ALA A 95 7.92 6.90 12.42
CA ALA A 95 7.64 5.72 13.24
C ALA A 95 6.38 5.90 14.09
N THR A 96 6.19 7.08 14.71
CA THR A 96 4.98 7.33 15.51
C THR A 96 3.72 7.27 14.66
N GLN A 97 3.74 7.89 13.47
CA GLN A 97 2.61 7.86 12.55
C GLN A 97 2.37 6.47 11.94
N ALA A 98 3.42 5.70 11.64
CA ALA A 98 3.29 4.32 11.18
C ALA A 98 2.61 3.43 12.24
N ASN A 99 3.03 3.52 13.50
CA ASN A 99 2.41 2.78 14.59
C ASN A 99 0.94 3.21 14.80
N TYR A 100 0.65 4.52 14.72
CA TYR A 100 -0.71 5.03 14.82
C TYR A 100 -1.59 4.51 13.69
N PHE A 101 -1.09 4.53 12.45
CA PHE A 101 -1.78 3.98 11.29
C PHE A 101 -2.09 2.49 11.45
N ILE A 102 -1.09 1.68 11.80
CA ILE A 102 -1.26 0.24 12.01
C ILE A 102 -2.33 -0.03 13.06
N ALA A 103 -2.26 0.63 14.22
CA ALA A 103 -3.21 0.43 15.31
C ALA A 103 -4.66 0.82 14.98
N HIS A 104 -4.90 1.58 13.91
CA HIS A 104 -6.22 2.10 13.54
C HIS A 104 -6.64 1.72 12.11
N GLY A 105 -6.22 0.54 11.65
CA GLY A 105 -6.69 -0.04 10.39
C GLY A 105 -5.66 -0.08 9.26
N GLY A 106 -4.40 0.25 9.56
CA GLY A 106 -3.26 0.13 8.64
C GLY A 106 -2.61 -1.24 8.59
N GLU A 107 -3.11 -2.23 9.33
CA GLU A 107 -2.59 -3.60 9.29
C GLU A 107 -2.69 -4.21 7.89
N TRP A 108 -1.74 -5.11 7.58
CA TRP A 108 -1.72 -5.85 6.32
C TRP A 108 -1.50 -7.34 6.60
N SER A 109 -2.11 -8.18 5.77
CA SER A 109 -1.83 -9.61 5.72
C SER A 109 -1.85 -10.10 4.27
N ALA A 110 -1.10 -11.16 3.97
CA ALA A 110 -1.00 -11.75 2.64
C ALA A 110 -2.20 -12.67 2.32
N ASP A 111 -3.43 -12.17 2.50
CA ASP A 111 -4.68 -12.92 2.33
C ASP A 111 -5.24 -12.90 0.88
N GLY A 112 -4.55 -12.19 -0.03
CA GLY A 112 -4.99 -11.98 -1.41
C GLY A 112 -6.16 -11.01 -1.57
N LYS A 113 -6.58 -10.34 -0.49
CA LYS A 113 -7.73 -9.41 -0.44
C LYS A 113 -7.39 -8.08 0.22
N THR A 114 -6.21 -7.98 0.84
CA THR A 114 -5.71 -6.81 1.53
C THR A 114 -4.49 -6.24 0.80
N LEU A 115 -4.62 -5.01 0.28
CA LEU A 115 -3.50 -4.24 -0.27
C LEU A 115 -2.59 -3.78 0.89
N PRO A 116 -1.26 -3.67 0.68
CA PRO A 116 -0.40 -2.98 1.62
C PRO A 116 -0.94 -1.59 1.93
N GLY A 117 -0.81 -1.13 3.17
CA GLY A 117 -1.21 0.23 3.54
C GLY A 117 -0.48 1.27 2.70
N ALA A 118 -1.13 2.40 2.43
CA ALA A 118 -0.52 3.50 1.70
C ALA A 118 -0.14 4.66 2.64
N LEU A 119 1.04 5.21 2.41
CA LEU A 119 1.47 6.49 2.93
C LEU A 119 1.07 7.56 1.90
N ASP A 120 0.04 8.34 2.23
CA ASP A 120 -0.37 9.54 1.49
C ASP A 120 0.46 10.72 2.01
N ILE A 121 1.43 11.14 1.19
CA ILE A 121 2.39 12.17 1.53
C ILE A 121 2.41 13.24 0.45
N GLU A 122 1.69 14.32 0.72
CA GLU A 122 1.40 15.37 -0.25
C GLU A 122 1.41 16.76 0.40
N TYR A 123 0.93 17.79 -0.30
CA TYR A 123 0.99 19.16 0.16
C TYR A 123 0.36 19.31 1.54
N ASN A 124 0.97 20.13 2.38
CA ASN A 124 0.43 20.42 3.70
C ASN A 124 -0.80 21.34 3.57
N PRO A 125 -2.02 20.90 3.90
CA PRO A 125 -3.20 21.75 3.79
C PRO A 125 -3.34 22.72 4.99
N TYR A 126 -2.40 22.68 5.96
CA TYR A 126 -2.48 23.41 7.22
C TYR A 126 -1.38 24.45 7.42
N GLY A 127 -0.47 24.64 6.46
CA GLY A 127 0.63 25.58 6.66
C GLY A 127 1.72 25.51 5.60
N ALA A 128 2.97 25.53 6.05
CA ALA A 128 4.12 25.61 5.17
C ALA A 128 4.16 24.45 4.17
N THR A 129 4.47 24.79 2.91
CA THR A 129 4.85 23.81 1.89
C THR A 129 5.94 22.88 2.44
N CYS A 130 5.88 21.61 2.06
CA CYS A 130 6.79 20.58 2.58
C CYS A 130 6.81 20.46 4.11
N TYR A 131 5.73 20.86 4.79
CA TYR A 131 5.62 20.84 6.26
C TYR A 131 6.70 21.67 6.98
N GLY A 132 7.32 22.64 6.28
CA GLY A 132 8.44 23.44 6.82
C GLY A 132 9.76 22.67 6.95
N LEU A 133 9.87 21.51 6.31
CA LEU A 133 11.05 20.64 6.39
C LEU A 133 11.98 20.79 5.18
N SER A 134 13.24 20.46 5.40
CA SER A 134 14.19 20.24 4.29
C SER A 134 13.88 18.92 3.59
N ALA A 135 14.27 18.80 2.32
CA ALA A 135 14.14 17.54 1.57
C ALA A 135 14.82 16.36 2.28
N ALA A 136 16.01 16.58 2.87
CA ALA A 136 16.71 15.53 3.62
C ALA A 136 15.93 15.05 4.85
N SER A 137 15.30 15.99 5.57
CA SER A 137 14.44 15.67 6.72
C SER A 137 13.19 14.88 6.29
N MET A 138 12.58 15.25 5.16
CA MET A 138 11.42 14.53 4.61
C MET A 138 11.79 13.11 4.20
N VAL A 139 12.92 12.93 3.50
CA VAL A 139 13.42 11.59 3.14
C VAL A 139 13.67 10.75 4.37
N SER A 140 14.27 11.33 5.43
CA SER A 140 14.47 10.62 6.70
C SER A 140 13.14 10.20 7.32
N TRP A 141 12.13 11.08 7.30
CA TRP A 141 10.81 10.81 7.83
C TRP A 141 10.09 9.69 7.08
N VAL A 142 10.11 9.72 5.74
CA VAL A 142 9.49 8.70 4.88
C VAL A 142 10.14 7.34 5.12
N LYS A 143 11.48 7.29 5.23
CA LYS A 143 12.21 6.06 5.56
C LYS A 143 11.82 5.52 6.94
N ASP A 144 11.72 6.39 7.94
CA ASP A 144 11.33 6.01 9.30
C ASP A 144 9.91 5.40 9.34
N PHE A 145 8.95 6.04 8.66
CA PHE A 145 7.60 5.50 8.50
C PHE A 145 7.62 4.15 7.80
N SER A 146 8.28 4.07 6.64
CA SER A 146 8.25 2.90 5.76
C SER A 146 8.93 1.69 6.40
N ASN A 147 10.07 1.88 7.06
CA ASN A 147 10.79 0.83 7.77
C ASN A 147 10.01 0.36 8.99
N THR A 148 9.40 1.28 9.74
CA THR A 148 8.54 0.91 10.87
C THR A 148 7.35 0.08 10.39
N TYR A 149 6.65 0.54 9.34
CA TYR A 149 5.53 -0.17 8.75
C TYR A 149 5.92 -1.58 8.27
N HIS A 150 7.04 -1.68 7.55
CA HIS A 150 7.58 -2.95 7.08
C HIS A 150 7.95 -3.89 8.23
N SER A 151 8.61 -3.39 9.27
CA SER A 151 8.99 -4.22 10.43
C SER A 151 7.79 -4.83 11.17
N LYS A 152 6.63 -4.18 11.09
CA LYS A 152 5.41 -4.58 11.82
C LYS A 152 4.46 -5.43 10.99
N THR A 153 4.41 -5.22 9.69
CA THR A 153 3.44 -5.88 8.80
C THR A 153 4.08 -6.88 7.85
N GLY A 154 5.39 -6.79 7.63
CA GLY A 154 6.12 -7.58 6.63
C GLY A 154 6.07 -6.99 5.21
N GLY A 155 5.22 -6.00 4.94
CA GLY A 155 5.11 -5.31 3.64
C GLY A 155 5.57 -3.87 3.72
N TYR A 156 6.19 -3.33 2.67
CA TYR A 156 6.41 -1.89 2.57
C TYR A 156 5.09 -1.18 2.20
N PRO A 157 4.85 0.04 2.70
CA PRO A 157 3.67 0.79 2.30
C PRO A 157 3.80 1.26 0.85
N THR A 158 2.66 1.37 0.16
CA THR A 158 2.60 2.14 -1.10
C THR A 158 2.84 3.62 -0.78
N ILE A 159 3.58 4.33 -1.62
CA ILE A 159 3.70 5.79 -1.50
C ILE A 159 2.73 6.43 -2.50
N TYR A 160 1.81 7.25 -1.99
CA TYR A 160 0.97 8.14 -2.78
C TYR A 160 1.50 9.57 -2.64
N THR A 161 1.73 10.22 -3.77
CA THR A 161 2.12 11.62 -3.86
C THR A 161 1.84 12.14 -5.27
N THR A 162 1.97 13.45 -5.48
CA THR A 162 1.91 14.06 -6.82
C THR A 162 3.32 14.15 -7.42
N THR A 163 3.44 14.28 -8.74
CA THR A 163 4.77 14.40 -9.38
C THR A 163 5.51 15.69 -9.02
N ASP A 164 4.78 16.75 -8.66
CA ASP A 164 5.37 18.05 -8.34
C ASP A 164 5.88 18.14 -6.90
N TRP A 165 5.19 17.48 -5.97
CA TRP A 165 5.53 17.49 -4.54
C TRP A 165 6.80 16.70 -4.23
#